data_AF-A0A965VH05-F1
#
_entry.id   AF-A0A965VH05-F1
#
_cell.length_a   1.000
_cell.length_b   1.000
_cell.length_c   1.000
_cell.angle_alpha   90.00
_cell.angle_beta   90.00
_cell.angle_gamma   90.00
#
_symmetry.space_group_name_H-M   'P 1'
#
loop_
_entity.id
_entity.type
_entity.pdbx_description
1 polymer ?
#
loop_
_entity_poly.entity_id
_entity_poly.type
_entity_poly.pdbx_seq_one_letter_code
_entity_poly.pdbx_strand_id
1 'polypeptide(L)'
;MEDKMKNVLRVIAGLAGTLFFLNGLQWIISPAKVADSLGMPLLEGVGLSAQIGDMGSFFITVGVMTLIGAITTTRHWFYAPSMLLLVAA
;
A
#
# COMPACT_ATOMS: atom_id res chain seq x y z
N MET A 1 17.60 -24.24 4.80
CA MET A 1 17.51 -23.25 3.70
C MET A 1 16.11 -22.65 3.58
N GLU A 2 15.05 -23.44 3.76
CA GLU A 2 13.66 -23.00 3.69
C GLU A 2 13.29 -21.90 4.70
N ASP A 3 13.70 -22.01 5.97
CA ASP A 3 13.38 -21.01 6.99
C ASP A 3 14.06 -19.66 6.71
N LYS A 4 15.27 -19.69 6.13
CA LYS A 4 15.99 -18.49 5.71
C LYS A 4 15.22 -17.77 4.59
N MET A 5 14.68 -18.51 3.62
CA MET A 5 13.85 -17.95 2.55
C MET A 5 12.55 -17.34 3.08
N LYS A 6 11.85 -18.03 3.97
CA LYS A 6 10.63 -17.52 4.62
C LYS A 6 10.89 -16.20 5.36
N ASN A 7 12.02 -16.10 6.07
CA ASN A 7 12.40 -14.88 6.77
C ASN A 7 12.74 -13.73 5.81
N VAL A 8 13.43 -14.00 4.70
CA VAL A 8 13.71 -12.99 3.67
C VAL A 8 12.40 -12.46 3.06
N LEU A 9 11.47 -13.35 2.68
CA LEU A 9 10.18 -12.95 2.12
C LEU A 9 9.36 -12.11 3.11
N ARG A 10 9.40 -12.44 4.41
CA ARG A 10 8.75 -11.63 5.45
C ARG A 10 9.35 -10.24 5.58
N VAL A 11 10.68 -10.11 5.50
CA VAL A 11 11.34 -8.79 5.54
C VAL A 11 10.96 -7.98 4.32
N ILE A 12 10.98 -8.58 3.13
CA ILE A 12 10.56 -7.91 1.88
C ILE A 12 9.09 -7.46 1.99
N ALA A 13 8.19 -8.33 2.43
CA ALA A 13 6.79 -7.99 2.63
C ALA A 13 6.61 -6.88 3.67
N GLY A 14 7.37 -6.91 4.76
CA GLY A 14 7.37 -5.86 5.78
C GLY A 14 7.77 -4.51 5.20
N LEU A 15 8.91 -4.46 4.48
CA LEU A 15 9.39 -3.24 3.83
C LEU A 15 8.40 -2.70 2.80
N ALA A 16 7.89 -3.57 1.93
CA ALA A 16 6.86 -3.20 0.95
C ALA A 16 5.60 -2.65 1.64
N GLY A 17 5.07 -3.37 2.63
CA GLY A 17 3.90 -2.96 3.40
C GLY A 17 4.08 -1.60 4.07
N THR A 18 5.26 -1.32 4.65
CA THR A 18 5.59 -0.01 5.21
C THR A 18 5.59 1.07 4.14
N LEU A 19 6.21 0.84 2.97
CA LEU A 19 6.23 1.81 1.88
C LEU A 19 4.82 2.15 1.39
N PHE A 20 3.96 1.14 1.17
CA PHE A 20 2.56 1.36 0.79
C PHE A 20 1.81 2.14 1.86
N PHE A 21 1.96 1.76 3.13
CA PHE A 21 1.29 2.44 4.24
C PHE A 21 1.70 3.92 4.33
N LEU A 22 2.99 4.24 4.20
CA LEU A 22 3.49 5.62 4.23
C LEU A 22 2.97 6.46 3.06
N ASN A 23 2.87 5.88 1.86
CA ASN A 23 2.25 6.54 0.71
C ASN A 23 0.76 6.82 0.97
N GLY A 24 0.04 5.85 1.55
CA GLY A 24 -1.37 6.02 1.92
C GLY A 24 -1.59 7.12 2.94
N LEU A 25 -0.71 7.23 3.95
CA LEU A 25 -0.73 8.35 4.88
C LEU A 25 -0.43 9.69 4.19
N GLN A 26 0.49 9.73 3.23
CA GLN A 26 0.78 10.96 2.48
C GLN A 26 -0.42 11.40 1.63
N TRP A 27 -1.22 10.48 1.10
CA TRP A 27 -2.49 10.84 0.42
C TRP A 27 -3.48 11.55 1.34
N ILE A 28 -3.41 11.33 2.65
CA ILE A 28 -4.25 12.02 3.64
C ILE A 28 -3.62 13.34 4.09
N ILE A 29 -2.31 13.36 4.32
CA ILE A 29 -1.59 14.48 4.95
C ILE A 29 -1.15 15.53 3.92
N SER A 30 -0.62 15.09 2.78
CA SER A 30 -0.07 15.95 1.73
C SER A 30 -0.34 15.37 0.33
N PRO A 31 -1.61 15.38 -0.13
CA PRO A 31 -2.02 14.81 -1.42
C PRO A 31 -1.19 15.32 -2.59
N ALA A 32 -0.91 16.63 -2.64
CA ALA A 32 -0.15 17.26 -3.71
C ALA A 32 1.26 16.67 -3.85
N LYS A 33 1.94 16.43 -2.72
CA LYS A 33 3.31 15.92 -2.71
C LYS A 33 3.37 14.47 -3.18
N VAL A 34 2.45 13.63 -2.72
CA VAL A 34 2.44 12.21 -3.10
C VAL A 34 1.98 12.03 -4.54
N ALA A 35 0.99 12.80 -5.01
CA ALA A 35 0.56 12.79 -6.40
C ALA A 35 1.74 13.12 -7.33
N ASP A 36 2.47 14.20 -7.05
CA ASP A 36 3.66 14.60 -7.82
C ASP A 36 4.75 13.53 -7.80
N SER A 37 5.02 12.91 -6.64
CA SER A 37 5.99 11.80 -6.55
C SER A 37 5.63 10.56 -7.36
N LEU A 38 4.33 10.39 -7.66
CA LEU A 38 3.79 9.31 -8.49
C LEU A 38 3.63 9.73 -9.97
N GLY A 39 4.03 10.95 -10.32
CA GLY A 39 3.84 11.51 -11.67
C GLY A 39 2.38 11.77 -12.02
N MET A 40 1.51 11.90 -11.02
CA MET A 40 0.09 12.15 -11.17
C MET A 40 -0.22 13.63 -10.92
N PRO A 41 -1.04 14.28 -11.78
CA PRO A 41 -1.58 15.57 -11.41
C PRO A 41 -2.55 15.41 -10.23
N LEU A 42 -2.51 16.36 -9.30
CA LEU A 42 -3.55 16.48 -8.29
C LEU A 42 -4.81 17.02 -8.97
N LEU A 43 -5.94 16.32 -8.81
CA LEU A 43 -7.20 16.73 -9.40
C LEU A 43 -7.78 17.97 -8.70
N GLU A 44 -8.70 18.65 -9.38
CA GLU A 44 -9.43 19.80 -8.86
C GLU A 44 -10.94 19.50 -8.73
N GLY A 45 -11.64 20.31 -7.95
CA GLY A 45 -13.07 20.18 -7.74
C GLY A 45 -13.46 18.86 -7.06
N VAL A 46 -14.56 18.24 -7.52
CA VAL A 46 -15.11 17.02 -6.90
C VAL A 46 -14.19 15.80 -7.09
N GLY A 47 -13.39 15.79 -8.16
CA GLY A 47 -12.43 14.71 -8.44
C GLY A 47 -11.31 14.61 -7.40
N LEU A 48 -10.97 15.71 -6.72
CA LEU A 48 -9.92 15.74 -5.70
C LEU A 48 -10.25 14.80 -4.52
N SER A 49 -11.47 14.89 -3.99
CA SER A 49 -11.90 14.07 -2.86
C SER A 49 -11.94 12.59 -3.22
N ALA A 50 -12.37 12.27 -4.45
CA ALA A 50 -12.36 10.90 -4.97
C ALA A 50 -10.93 10.38 -5.12
N GLN A 51 -10.03 11.14 -5.75
CA GLN A 51 -8.62 10.76 -5.90
C GLN A 51 -7.95 10.49 -4.55
N ILE A 52 -8.12 11.39 -3.57
CA ILE A 52 -7.60 11.21 -2.21
C ILE A 52 -8.16 9.95 -1.56
N GLY A 53 -9.48 9.73 -1.67
CA GLY A 53 -10.16 8.57 -1.11
C GLY A 53 -9.70 7.26 -1.73
N ASP A 54 -9.70 7.17 -3.06
CA ASP A 54 -9.34 5.97 -3.82
C ASP A 54 -7.87 5.62 -3.60
N MET A 55 -6.96 6.58 -3.77
CA MET A 55 -5.53 6.34 -3.61
C MET A 55 -5.18 6.09 -2.13
N GLY A 56 -5.71 6.90 -1.21
CA GLY A 56 -5.50 6.73 0.22
C GLY A 56 -5.96 5.36 0.72
N SER A 57 -7.17 4.95 0.36
CA SER A 57 -7.72 3.65 0.76
C SER A 57 -6.97 2.48 0.11
N PHE A 58 -6.55 2.60 -1.16
CA PHE A 58 -5.73 1.61 -1.84
C PHE A 58 -4.39 1.38 -1.12
N PHE A 59 -3.60 2.45 -0.95
CA PHE A 59 -2.26 2.36 -0.36
C PHE A 59 -2.31 1.94 1.12
N ILE A 60 -3.27 2.44 1.90
CA ILE A 60 -3.44 2.02 3.30
C ILE A 60 -3.86 0.55 3.39
N THR A 61 -4.84 0.10 2.60
CA THR A 61 -5.30 -1.30 2.64
C THR A 61 -4.18 -2.24 2.25
N VAL A 62 -3.47 -1.94 1.15
CA VAL A 62 -2.32 -2.74 0.72
C VAL A 62 -1.25 -2.78 1.80
N GLY A 63 -0.87 -1.63 2.35
CA GLY A 63 0.18 -1.52 3.37
C GLY A 63 -0.17 -2.26 4.65
N VAL A 64 -1.32 -1.98 5.25
CA VAL A 64 -1.76 -2.54 6.54
C VAL A 64 -1.92 -4.06 6.43
N MET A 65 -2.62 -4.57 5.42
CA MET A 65 -2.85 -6.00 5.30
C MET A 65 -1.55 -6.78 5.03
N THR A 66 -0.65 -6.22 4.23
CA THR A 66 0.67 -6.81 3.99
C THR A 66 1.51 -6.84 5.28
N LEU A 67 1.49 -5.76 6.06
CA LEU A 67 2.19 -5.68 7.36
C LEU A 67 1.64 -6.70 8.36
N ILE A 68 0.31 -6.80 8.49
CA ILE A 68 -0.32 -7.79 9.36
C ILE A 68 0.08 -9.20 8.92
N GLY A 69 0.07 -9.51 7.62
CA GLY A 69 0.54 -10.80 7.10
C GLY A 69 2.00 -11.09 7.44
N ALA A 70 2.89 -10.10 7.32
CA ALA A 70 4.31 -10.24 7.62
C ALA A 70 4.60 -10.47 9.12
N ILE A 71 3.85 -9.78 10.00
CA ILE A 71 3.97 -9.90 11.45
C ILE A 71 3.36 -11.22 11.94
N THR A 72 2.10 -11.50 11.55
CA THR A 72 1.33 -12.66 12.03
C THR A 72 1.69 -13.97 11.34
N THR A 73 2.48 -13.94 10.26
CA THR A 73 2.80 -15.11 9.42
C THR A 73 1.59 -15.84 8.85
N THR A 74 0.44 -15.18 8.80
CA THR A 74 -0.81 -15.81 8.40
C THR A 74 -1.15 -15.44 6.95
N ARG A 75 -1.23 -16.46 6.08
CA ARG A 75 -1.31 -16.30 4.62
C ARG A 75 -2.52 -15.50 4.13
N HIS A 76 -3.69 -15.63 4.78
CA HIS A 76 -4.92 -15.03 4.28
C HIS A 76 -4.88 -13.49 4.24
N TRP A 77 -4.02 -12.86 5.06
CA TRP A 77 -3.83 -11.41 5.05
C TRP A 77 -3.24 -10.89 3.74
N PHE A 78 -2.56 -11.75 2.98
CA PHE A 78 -1.98 -11.36 1.69
C PHE A 78 -2.98 -11.41 0.52
N TYR A 79 -4.16 -12.02 0.67
CA TYR A 79 -5.07 -12.19 -0.46
C TYR A 79 -5.66 -10.87 -0.97
N ALA A 80 -6.27 -10.08 -0.10
CA ALA A 80 -6.81 -8.78 -0.48
C ALA A 80 -5.76 -7.79 -1.01
N PRO A 81 -4.59 -7.56 -0.36
CA PRO A 81 -3.58 -6.66 -0.92
C PRO A 81 -3.01 -7.18 -2.24
N SER A 82 -2.88 -8.50 -2.43
CA SER A 82 -2.46 -9.06 -3.71
C SER A 82 -3.50 -8.83 -4.81
N MET A 83 -4.79 -9.02 -4.51
CA MET A 83 -5.86 -8.76 -5.49
C MET A 83 -5.91 -7.28 -5.88
N LEU A 84 -5.80 -6.37 -4.92
CA LEU A 84 -5.76 -4.94 -5.21
C LEU A 84 -4.57 -4.58 -6.11
N LEU A 85 -3.37 -5.06 -5.79
CA LEU A 85 -2.18 -4.81 -6.60
C LEU A 85 -2.28 -5.41 -8.01
N LEU A 86 -2.81 -6.63 -8.15
CA LEU A 86 -2.92 -7.30 -9.44
C LEU A 86 -3.99 -6.73 -10.35
N VAL A 87 -5.07 -6.14 -9.79
CA VAL A 87 -6.18 -5.59 -10.56
C VAL A 87 -5.99 -4.11 -10.86
N ALA A 88 -5.31 -3.36 -9.98
CA ALA A 88 -5.05 -1.94 -10.18
C ALA A 88 -3.82 -1.66 -11.07
N ALA A 89 -2.92 -2.64 -11.23
CA ALA A 89 -1.72 -2.54 -12.07
C ALA A 89 -2.00 -2.73 -13.57
#